data_AF-K2CFS0-F1
#
_entry.id   AF-K2CFS0-F1
#
_cell.length_a   1.000
_cell.length_b   1.000
_cell.length_c   1.000
_cell.angle_alpha   90.00
_cell.angle_beta   90.00
_cell.angle_gamma   90.00
#
_symmetry.space_group_name_H-M   'P 1'
#
loop_
_entity.id
_entity.type
_entity.pdbx_description
1 polymer ?
#
loop_
_entity_poly.entity_id
_entity_poly.type
_entity_poly.pdbx_seq_one_letter_code
_entity_poly.pdbx_strand_id
1 'polypeptide(L)'
;MLAPPDREFEWIIAQKKETKFMAKKYNLENLRQVDFTRFINTPIREVSGKKLTLCPFHTEGSPSFFIYPDNSYHCFGCGTHGNAIDFLIKKLGYSFEHACSILEEL
;
A
#
# COMPACT_ATOMS: atom_id res chain seq x y z
N MET A 1 -30.38 4.28 -35.58
CA MET A 1 -29.44 3.16 -35.42
C MET A 1 -28.25 3.72 -34.67
N LEU A 2 -28.20 3.54 -33.35
CA LEU A 2 -27.07 4.01 -32.53
C LEU A 2 -25.90 3.05 -32.78
N ALA A 3 -24.73 3.57 -33.13
CA ALA A 3 -23.52 2.74 -33.21
C ALA A 3 -23.31 2.05 -31.85
N PRO A 4 -22.93 0.76 -31.81
CA PRO A 4 -22.55 0.13 -30.56
C PRO A 4 -21.42 0.95 -29.92
N PRO A 5 -21.43 1.16 -28.59
CA PRO A 5 -20.38 1.92 -27.93
C PRO A 5 -19.03 1.34 -28.32
N ASP A 6 -18.08 2.22 -28.63
CA ASP A 6 -16.73 1.83 -28.97
C ASP A 6 -16.15 0.92 -27.87
N ARG A 7 -15.29 -0.02 -28.28
CA ARG A 7 -14.70 -1.04 -27.40
C ARG A 7 -13.93 -0.43 -26.21
N GLU A 8 -13.53 0.83 -26.32
CA GLU A 8 -12.86 1.61 -25.26
C GLU A 8 -13.85 1.94 -24.12
N PHE A 9 -15.07 2.36 -24.44
CA PHE A 9 -16.10 2.68 -23.45
C PHE A 9 -16.51 1.48 -22.59
N GLU A 10 -16.68 0.30 -23.20
CA GLU A 10 -17.01 -0.93 -22.49
C GLU A 10 -15.87 -1.39 -21.56
N TRP A 11 -14.60 -1.23 -21.97
CA TRP A 11 -13.44 -1.54 -21.13
C TRP A 11 -13.32 -0.59 -19.94
N ILE A 12 -13.57 0.71 -20.12
CA ILE A 12 -13.59 1.71 -19.04
C ILE A 12 -14.69 1.37 -18.01
N ILE A 13 -15.88 0.97 -18.47
CA ILE A 13 -16.98 0.57 -17.59
C ILE A 13 -16.66 -0.74 -16.86
N ALA A 14 -16.04 -1.72 -17.53
CA ALA A 14 -15.58 -2.96 -16.91
C ALA A 14 -14.54 -2.69 -15.81
N GLN A 15 -13.50 -1.89 -16.10
CA GLN A 15 -12.50 -1.50 -15.08
C GLN A 15 -13.11 -0.74 -13.91
N LYS A 16 -14.08 0.15 -14.15
CA LYS A 16 -14.81 0.86 -13.08
C LYS A 16 -15.69 -0.08 -12.25
N LYS A 17 -16.29 -1.11 -12.86
CA LYS A 17 -17.06 -2.13 -12.14
C LYS A 17 -16.16 -3.05 -11.32
N GLU A 18 -15.02 -3.47 -11.86
CA GLU A 18 -14.02 -4.29 -11.16
C GLU A 18 -13.46 -3.54 -9.96
N THR A 19 -13.01 -2.29 -10.13
CA THR A 19 -12.50 -1.45 -9.02
C THR A 19 -13.54 -1.23 -7.93
N LYS A 20 -14.82 -1.01 -8.28
CA LYS A 20 -15.92 -0.83 -7.32
C LYS A 20 -16.35 -2.14 -6.63
N PHE A 21 -16.25 -3.27 -7.32
CA PHE A 21 -16.50 -4.60 -6.77
C PHE A 21 -15.38 -5.01 -5.80
N MET A 22 -14.12 -4.78 -6.17
CA MET A 22 -12.94 -5.06 -5.34
C MET A 22 -12.96 -4.26 -4.03
N ALA A 23 -13.36 -2.98 -4.08
CA ALA A 23 -13.52 -2.15 -2.88
C ALA A 23 -14.65 -2.63 -1.95
N LYS A 24 -15.60 -3.45 -2.43
CA LYS A 24 -16.66 -4.06 -1.63
C LYS A 24 -16.24 -5.41 -1.01
N LYS A 25 -15.20 -6.05 -1.54
CA LYS A 25 -14.66 -7.33 -1.06
C LYS A 25 -13.85 -7.18 0.23
N TYR A 26 -13.07 -6.11 0.34
CA TYR A 26 -12.14 -5.89 1.45
C TYR A 26 -12.53 -4.70 2.32
N ASN A 27 -12.31 -4.79 3.63
CA ASN A 27 -12.39 -3.63 4.51
C ASN A 27 -11.10 -2.79 4.41
N LEU A 28 -11.09 -1.81 3.51
CA LEU A 28 -9.90 -1.00 3.22
C LEU A 28 -9.47 -0.10 4.39
N GLU A 29 -10.38 0.28 5.28
CA GLU A 29 -10.04 1.10 6.45
C GLU A 29 -9.19 0.28 7.42
N ASN A 30 -9.57 -0.97 7.66
CA ASN A 30 -8.80 -1.90 8.50
C ASN A 30 -7.46 -2.25 7.84
N LEU A 31 -7.47 -2.64 6.56
CA LEU A 31 -6.26 -3.11 5.88
C LEU A 31 -5.16 -2.04 5.79
N ARG A 32 -5.52 -0.76 5.71
CA ARG A 32 -4.54 0.35 5.72
C ARG A 32 -3.80 0.47 7.05
N GLN A 33 -4.39 0.00 8.15
CA GLN A 33 -3.85 0.10 9.50
C GLN A 33 -3.19 -1.21 9.96
N VAL A 34 -3.03 -2.20 9.08
CA VAL A 34 -2.37 -3.45 9.42
C VAL A 34 -0.87 -3.23 9.60
N ASP A 35 -0.27 -3.85 10.62
CA ASP A 35 1.19 -3.79 10.82
C ASP A 35 1.90 -4.55 9.69
N PHE A 36 2.63 -3.80 8.85
CA PHE A 36 3.39 -4.34 7.73
C PHE A 36 4.89 -4.51 8.06
N THR A 37 5.28 -4.35 9.33
CA THR A 37 6.71 -4.32 9.71
C THR A 37 7.42 -5.65 9.48
N ARG A 38 6.68 -6.76 9.39
CA ARG A 38 7.22 -8.08 8.98
C ARG A 38 7.88 -8.08 7.59
N PHE A 39 7.57 -7.11 6.73
CA PHE A 39 8.16 -6.97 5.40
C PHE A 39 9.42 -6.09 5.37
N ILE A 40 9.87 -5.61 6.53
CA ILE A 40 11.04 -4.76 6.67
C ILE A 40 12.20 -5.61 7.20
N ASN A 41 13.29 -5.66 6.42
CA ASN A 41 14.45 -6.50 6.71
C ASN A 41 15.56 -5.76 7.47
N THR A 42 15.28 -4.57 7.99
CA THR A 42 16.25 -3.73 8.69
C THR A 42 15.83 -3.55 10.16
N PRO A 43 16.78 -3.39 11.10
CA PRO A 43 16.45 -3.22 12.50
C PRO A 43 15.48 -2.07 12.73
N ILE A 44 14.47 -2.30 13.56
CA ILE A 44 13.47 -1.32 13.94
C ILE A 44 13.80 -0.81 15.35
N ARG A 45 13.84 0.51 15.52
CA ARG A 45 14.00 1.17 16.81
C ARG A 45 12.75 1.96 17.14
N GLU A 46 12.34 1.96 18.40
CA GLU A 46 11.24 2.82 18.85
C GLU A 46 11.76 4.20 19.24
N VAL A 47 11.10 5.25 18.74
CA VAL A 47 11.43 6.65 18.99
C VAL A 47 10.12 7.41 19.23
N SER A 48 9.89 7.81 20.48
CA SER A 48 8.70 8.61 20.88
C SER A 48 7.37 8.00 20.40
N GLY A 49 7.19 6.69 20.56
CA GLY A 49 5.98 5.97 20.16
C GLY A 49 5.86 5.70 18.65
N LYS A 50 6.92 5.93 17.87
CA LYS A 50 7.01 5.60 16.44
C LYS A 50 8.09 4.56 16.21
N LYS A 51 8.01 3.82 15.12
CA LYS A 51 9.08 2.90 14.69
C LYS A 51 9.96 3.60 13.66
N LEU A 52 11.28 3.52 13.83
CA LEU A 52 12.30 4.11 12.95
C LEU A 52 13.22 3.03 12.39
N THR A 53 13.44 3.05 11.08
CA THR A 53 14.30 2.09 10.38
C THR A 53 14.91 2.68 9.10
N LEU A 54 15.76 1.92 8.41
CA LEU A 54 16.29 2.30 7.09
C LEU A 54 15.18 2.21 6.05
N CYS A 55 15.19 3.14 5.09
CA CYS A 55 14.17 3.16 4.05
C CYS A 55 14.24 1.91 3.15
N PRO A 56 13.12 1.19 2.99
CA PRO A 56 13.07 0.10 2.03
C PRO A 56 13.05 0.61 0.57
N PHE A 57 12.73 1.88 0.33
CA PHE A 57 12.51 2.42 -1.03
C PHE A 57 13.75 3.05 -1.67
N HIS A 58 14.76 3.44 -0.88
CA HIS A 58 16.02 3.98 -1.39
C HIS A 58 17.17 3.55 -0.50
N THR A 59 18.37 3.47 -1.07
CA THR A 59 19.58 3.09 -0.33
C THR A 59 20.10 4.29 0.47
N GLU A 60 20.25 4.13 1.78
CA GLU A 60 20.79 5.15 2.69
C GLU A 60 21.60 4.50 3.83
N GLY A 61 22.48 5.29 4.46
CA GLY A 61 23.29 4.86 5.62
C GLY A 61 22.68 5.22 6.98
N SER A 62 21.75 6.18 7.01
CA SER A 62 21.08 6.67 8.23
C SER A 62 19.58 6.37 8.13
N PRO A 63 18.92 5.93 9.21
CA PRO A 63 17.49 5.62 9.15
C PRO A 63 16.65 6.89 8.95
N SER A 64 15.82 6.89 7.91
CA SER A 64 14.89 8.00 7.63
C SER A 64 13.43 7.55 7.49
N PHE A 65 13.14 6.25 7.66
CA PHE A 65 11.82 5.68 7.50
C PHE A 65 11.08 5.57 8.82
N PHE A 66 10.04 6.39 8.99
CA PHE A 66 9.17 6.37 10.16
C PHE A 66 7.87 5.64 9.86
N ILE A 67 7.45 4.82 10.82
CA ILE A 67 6.14 4.16 10.85
C ILE A 67 5.42 4.68 12.09
N TYR A 68 4.22 5.20 11.87
CA TYR A 68 3.40 5.85 12.88
C TYR A 68 2.45 4.83 13.55
N PRO A 69 1.82 5.19 14.69
CA PRO A 69 0.92 4.29 15.42
C PRO A 69 -0.29 3.78 14.61
N ASP A 70 -0.70 4.51 13.57
CA ASP A 70 -1.77 4.13 12.65
C ASP A 70 -1.28 3.22 11.50
N ASN A 71 -0.03 2.74 11.58
CA ASN A 71 0.66 1.97 10.55
C ASN A 71 0.76 2.68 9.20
N SER A 72 0.65 4.01 9.18
CA SER A 72 1.13 4.82 8.07
C SER A 72 2.65 4.97 8.13
N TYR A 73 3.26 5.33 7.00
CA TYR A 73 4.70 5.57 6.93
C TYR A 73 5.05 6.85 6.18
N HIS A 74 6.19 7.42 6.53
CA HIS A 74 6.84 8.48 5.79
C HIS A 74 8.35 8.32 5.86
N CYS A 75 9.01 8.50 4.72
CA CYS A 75 10.45 8.56 4.64
C CYS A 75 10.91 9.99 4.44
N PHE A 76 11.64 10.55 5.41
CA PHE A 76 12.17 11.91 5.29
C PHE A 76 13.40 12.01 4.36
N GLY A 77 13.99 10.88 3.95
CA GLY A 77 15.11 10.84 3.01
C GLY A 77 14.69 10.97 1.54
N CYS A 78 13.64 10.25 1.12
CA CYS A 78 13.18 10.25 -0.28
C CYS A 78 11.74 10.71 -0.50
N GLY A 79 11.00 11.02 0.57
CA GLY A 79 9.63 11.54 0.51
C GLY A 79 8.53 10.50 0.26
N THR A 80 8.87 9.21 0.11
CA THR A 80 7.85 8.16 0.00
C THR A 80 6.98 8.10 1.24
N HIS A 81 5.69 7.91 1.05
CA HIS A 81 4.69 7.82 2.11
C HIS A 81 3.51 6.95 1.67
N GLY A 82 2.74 6.50 2.64
CA GLY A 82 1.56 5.67 2.41
C GLY A 82 1.16 4.86 3.63
N ASN A 83 0.34 3.85 3.40
CA ASN A 83 -0.12 2.88 4.39
C ASN A 83 0.38 1.47 4.04
N ALA A 84 -0.07 0.45 4.77
CA ALA A 84 0.30 -0.94 4.53
C ALA A 84 0.06 -1.39 3.07
N ILE A 85 -1.08 -1.03 2.47
CA ILE A 85 -1.40 -1.39 1.08
C ILE A 85 -0.42 -0.73 0.11
N ASP A 86 -0.17 0.58 0.28
CA ASP A 86 0.80 1.32 -0.53
C ASP A 86 2.19 0.71 -0.44
N PHE A 87 2.59 0.25 0.74
CA PHE A 87 3.88 -0.40 0.94
C PHE A 87 4.02 -1.66 0.09
N LEU A 88 3.05 -2.58 0.18
CA LEU A 88 3.09 -3.86 -0.56
C LEU A 88 3.11 -3.61 -2.08
N ILE A 89 2.30 -2.67 -2.57
CA ILE A 89 2.26 -2.34 -4.00
C ILE A 89 3.58 -1.70 -4.46
N LYS A 90 4.03 -0.63 -3.78
CA LYS A 90 5.19 0.15 -4.22
C LYS A 90 6.50 -0.59 -3.99
N LYS A 91 6.62 -1.35 -2.90
CA LYS A 91 7.88 -2.01 -2.52
C LYS A 91 8.00 -3.45 -3.03
N LEU A 92 6.91 -4.22 -3.02
CA LEU A 92 6.92 -5.63 -3.41
C LEU A 92 6.35 -5.86 -4.82
N GLY A 93 5.76 -4.83 -5.46
CA GLY A 93 5.20 -4.93 -6.81
C GLY A 93 3.92 -5.76 -6.88
N TYR A 94 3.23 -5.95 -5.75
CA TYR A 94 1.98 -6.70 -5.72
C TYR A 94 0.84 -5.93 -6.38
N SER A 95 -0.09 -6.66 -6.98
CA SER A 95 -1.37 -6.09 -7.40
C SER A 95 -2.18 -5.66 -6.17
N PHE A 96 -3.13 -4.74 -6.35
CA PHE A 96 -4.00 -4.31 -5.27
C PHE A 96 -4.72 -5.48 -4.59
N GLU A 97 -5.28 -6.41 -5.37
CA GLU A 97 -5.96 -7.59 -4.83
C GLU A 97 -5.02 -8.48 -4.02
N HIS A 98 -3.83 -8.74 -4.54
CA HIS A 98 -2.86 -9.60 -3.85
C HIS A 98 -2.36 -8.93 -2.56
N ALA A 99 -2.12 -7.61 -2.59
CA ALA A 99 -1.77 -6.85 -1.40
C ALA A 99 -2.87 -6.90 -0.34
N CYS A 100 -4.14 -6.70 -0.72
CA CYS A 100 -5.27 -6.83 0.20
C CYS A 100 -5.38 -8.24 0.80
N SER A 101 -5.27 -9.28 -0.03
CA SER A 101 -5.30 -10.67 0.43
C SER A 101 -4.19 -10.99 1.43
N ILE A 102 -2.97 -10.50 1.20
CA ILE A 102 -1.84 -10.73 2.11
C ILE A 102 -2.02 -10.01 3.46
N LEU A 103 -2.65 -8.83 3.45
CA LEU A 103 -2.90 -8.04 4.65
C LEU A 103 -4.10 -8.53 5.46
N GLU A 104 -5.04 -9.24 4.83
CA GLU A 104 -6.18 -9.86 5.52
C GLU A 104 -5.77 -11.09 6.34
N GLU A 105 -4.71 -11.78 5.92
CA GLU A 105 -4.13 -12.95 6.59
C GLU A 105 -3.13 -12.59 7.72
N LEU A 106 -3.13 -11.33 8.17
CA LEU A 106 -2.27 -10.83 9.26
C LEU A 106 -2.98 -10.68 10.58
#